data_AF-A0A832MAN6-F1
#
_entry.id   AF-A0A832MAN6-F1
#
_cell.length_a   1.000
_cell.length_b   1.000
_cell.length_c   1.000
_cell.angle_alpha   90.00
_cell.angle_beta   90.00
_cell.angle_gamma   90.00
#
_symmetry.space_group_name_H-M   'P 1'
#
loop_
_entity.id
_entity.type
_entity.pdbx_description
1 polymer ?
#
loop_
_entity_poly.entity_id
_entity_poly.type
_entity_poly.pdbx_seq_one_letter_code
_entity_poly.pdbx_strand_id
1 'polypeptide(L)'
;MTVVSQYGAGQTETGKVFVPPSTETFTHDAGGNLTADGRWTYSWDGENRLVQMIRDSDSPTGVRQKLVFEYDHRGRRIRKQFYT
;
A
#
# COMPACT_ATOMS: atom_id res chain seq x y z
N MET A 1 32.64 -6.94 -3.53
CA MET A 1 31.43 -6.42 -2.87
C MET A 1 30.52 -5.90 -3.96
N THR A 2 29.54 -6.71 -4.37
CA THR A 2 28.73 -6.39 -5.55
C THR A 2 27.55 -5.54 -5.09
N VAL A 3 27.57 -4.26 -5.46
CA VAL A 3 26.43 -3.37 -5.27
C VAL A 3 25.56 -3.52 -6.51
N VAL A 4 24.41 -4.17 -6.37
CA VAL A 4 23.39 -4.17 -7.42
C VAL A 4 22.55 -2.90 -7.29
N SER A 5 22.68 -2.00 -8.25
CA SER A 5 21.77 -0.87 -8.45
C SER A 5 20.40 -1.41 -8.83
N GLN A 6 19.36 -1.02 -8.09
CA GLN A 6 18.00 -1.52 -8.26
C GLN A 6 17.19 -0.77 -9.33
N TYR A 7 17.84 0.08 -10.14
CA TYR A 7 17.18 0.86 -11.17
C TYR A 7 17.70 0.47 -12.56
N GLY A 8 16.91 -0.35 -13.25
CA GLY A 8 17.03 -0.60 -14.69
C GLY A 8 17.57 -1.97 -15.06
N ALA A 9 16.68 -2.95 -15.20
CA ALA A 9 16.70 -3.98 -16.26
C ALA A 9 15.57 -5.01 -16.01
N GLY A 10 14.67 -5.11 -16.99
CA GLY A 10 13.86 -6.29 -17.30
C GLY A 10 13.37 -7.17 -16.15
N GLN A 11 12.34 -6.72 -15.43
CA GLN A 11 11.46 -7.66 -14.73
C GLN A 11 10.36 -8.06 -15.71
N THR A 12 10.51 -9.18 -16.40
CA THR A 12 9.39 -9.80 -17.10
C THR A 12 8.51 -10.49 -16.05
N GLU A 13 7.79 -9.70 -15.26
CA GLU A 13 6.73 -10.22 -14.41
C GLU A 13 5.58 -10.65 -15.34
N THR A 14 5.44 -11.96 -15.56
CA THR A 14 4.15 -12.52 -16.00
C THR A 14 3.19 -12.45 -14.81
N GLY A 15 2.82 -11.23 -14.44
CA GLY A 15 1.92 -10.92 -13.33
C GLY A 15 0.58 -10.43 -13.87
N LYS A 16 -0.50 -10.69 -13.13
CA LYS A 16 -1.78 -10.01 -13.37
C LYS A 16 -1.58 -8.51 -13.09
N VAL A 17 -1.49 -7.71 -14.15
CA VAL A 17 -1.40 -6.25 -14.03
C VAL A 17 -2.78 -5.73 -13.61
N PHE A 18 -2.81 -4.99 -12.50
CA PHE A 18 -4.01 -4.25 -12.13
C PHE A 18 -4.23 -3.12 -13.14
N VAL A 19 -5.35 -3.17 -13.85
CA VAL A 19 -5.81 -2.09 -14.72
C VAL A 19 -6.88 -1.32 -13.94
N PRO A 20 -6.65 -0.06 -13.57
CA PRO A 20 -7.65 0.73 -12.87
C PRO A 20 -8.88 0.94 -13.77
N PRO A 21 -10.09 1.06 -13.20
CA PRO A 21 -11.27 1.50 -13.94
C PRO A 21 -11.06 2.92 -14.50
N SER A 22 -11.84 3.30 -15.51
CA SER A 22 -11.77 4.65 -16.12
C SER A 22 -12.08 5.78 -15.13
N THR A 23 -12.73 5.45 -14.01
CA THR A 23 -13.05 6.36 -12.91
C THR A 23 -12.56 5.76 -11.60
N GLU A 24 -11.63 6.43 -10.95
CA GLU A 24 -11.15 6.07 -9.61
C GLU A 24 -11.98 6.80 -8.54
N THR A 25 -12.32 6.10 -7.46
CA THR A 25 -13.09 6.67 -6.34
C THR A 25 -12.17 6.83 -5.14
N PHE A 26 -12.07 8.06 -4.64
CA PHE A 26 -11.28 8.40 -3.47
C PHE A 26 -12.21 8.75 -2.31
N THR A 27 -12.13 8.01 -1.20
CA THR A 27 -12.90 8.27 0.01
C THR A 27 -12.00 8.82 1.10
N HIS A 28 -12.51 9.76 1.89
CA HIS A 28 -11.77 10.37 2.98
C HIS A 28 -12.57 10.27 4.28
N ASP A 29 -11.89 10.20 5.42
CA ASP A 29 -12.53 10.37 6.72
C ASP A 29 -12.86 11.85 7.00
N ALA A 30 -13.53 12.13 8.12
CA ALA A 30 -13.88 13.49 8.52
C ALA A 30 -12.67 14.41 8.78
N GLY A 31 -11.49 13.82 9.03
CA GLY A 31 -10.22 14.54 9.19
C GLY A 31 -9.51 14.81 7.85
N GLY A 32 -10.05 14.31 6.74
CA GLY A 32 -9.49 14.47 5.40
C GLY A 32 -8.43 13.43 5.04
N ASN A 33 -8.26 12.36 5.83
CA ASN A 33 -7.35 11.29 5.46
C ASN A 33 -7.97 10.36 4.43
N LEU A 34 -7.20 10.01 3.40
CA LEU A 34 -7.62 9.04 2.39
C LEU A 34 -7.84 7.66 3.04
N THR A 35 -9.05 7.11 2.92
CA THR A 35 -9.44 5.81 3.47
C THR A 35 -9.56 4.72 2.41
N ALA A 36 -9.86 5.09 1.16
CA ALA A 36 -9.80 4.18 0.01
C ALA A 36 -9.57 4.93 -1.31
N ASP A 37 -8.91 4.29 -2.27
CA ASP A 37 -8.64 4.81 -3.62
C ASP A 37 -9.15 3.88 -4.75
N GLY A 38 -10.02 2.92 -4.41
CA GLY A 38 -10.51 1.90 -5.33
C GLY A 38 -9.59 0.69 -5.50
N ARG A 39 -8.36 0.72 -4.95
CA ARG A 39 -7.43 -0.43 -4.94
C ARG A 39 -6.98 -0.82 -3.53
N TRP A 40 -6.73 0.17 -2.69
CA TRP A 40 -6.26 0.02 -1.32
C TRP A 40 -7.27 0.61 -0.35
N THR A 41 -7.33 0.01 0.82
CA THR A 41 -7.96 0.56 2.01
C THR A 41 -6.87 0.96 3.00
N TYR A 42 -7.01 2.15 3.57
CA TYR A 42 -6.02 2.79 4.42
C TYR A 42 -6.57 2.94 5.84
N SER A 43 -5.73 2.68 6.85
CA SER A 43 -6.08 2.91 8.26
C SER A 43 -5.06 3.84 8.89
N TRP A 44 -5.58 4.81 9.63
CA TRP A 44 -4.82 5.88 10.28
C TRP A 44 -4.93 5.76 11.79
N ASP A 45 -3.89 6.17 12.52
CA ASP A 45 -3.96 6.34 13.96
C ASP A 45 -4.54 7.72 14.34
N GLY A 46 -4.79 7.92 15.64
CA GLY A 46 -5.31 9.19 16.16
C GLY A 46 -4.36 10.38 16.01
N GLU A 47 -3.10 10.17 15.60
CA GLU A 47 -2.12 11.21 15.32
C GLU A 47 -1.98 11.49 13.81
N ASN A 48 -2.95 11.03 13.02
CA ASN A 48 -3.02 11.27 11.57
C ASN A 48 -1.88 10.61 10.77
N ARG A 49 -1.43 9.43 11.22
CA ARG A 49 -0.38 8.65 10.54
C ARG A 49 -0.92 7.34 10.00
N LEU A 50 -0.47 6.97 8.81
CA LEU A 50 -0.89 5.74 8.14
C LEU A 50 -0.28 4.52 8.82
N VAL A 51 -1.09 3.69 9.47
CA VAL A 51 -0.63 2.48 10.18
C VAL A 51 -0.84 1.20 9.37
N GLN A 52 -1.75 1.20 8.41
CA GLN A 52 -2.08 0.00 7.64
C GLN A 52 -2.55 0.32 6.22
N MET A 53 -2.15 -0.51 5.27
CA MET A 53 -2.75 -0.59 3.94
C MET A 53 -3.17 -2.02 3.65
N ILE A 54 -4.39 -2.22 3.18
CA ILE A 54 -4.89 -3.53 2.73
C ILE A 54 -5.36 -3.39 1.29
N ARG A 55 -4.89 -4.28 0.43
CA ARG A 55 -5.45 -4.53 -0.88
C ARG A 55 -6.07 -5.90 -0.83
N ASP A 56 -7.39 -5.94 -0.71
CA ASP A 56 -8.17 -7.14 -0.95
C ASP A 56 -8.71 -7.01 -2.38
N SER A 57 -7.98 -7.54 -3.36
CA SER A 57 -8.52 -7.57 -4.71
C SER A 57 -9.66 -8.58 -4.74
N ASP A 58 -10.82 -8.19 -5.25
CA ASP A 58 -11.97 -9.04 -5.65
C ASP A 58 -11.63 -10.11 -6.72
N SER A 59 -10.35 -10.46 -6.85
CA SER A 59 -9.80 -11.42 -7.80
C SER A 59 -9.50 -12.74 -7.08
N PRO A 60 -9.73 -13.91 -7.70
CA PRO A 60 -9.53 -15.19 -7.05
C PRO A 60 -8.08 -15.34 -6.58
N THR A 61 -7.89 -15.38 -5.26
CA THR A 61 -6.72 -15.90 -4.52
C THR A 61 -5.32 -15.36 -4.83
N GLY A 62 -5.15 -14.36 -5.70
CA GLY A 62 -3.82 -14.07 -6.25
C GLY A 62 -2.97 -12.98 -5.58
N VAL A 63 -3.56 -11.91 -5.02
CA VAL A 63 -2.76 -10.72 -4.64
C VAL A 63 -3.36 -9.92 -3.49
N ARG A 64 -3.79 -10.62 -2.42
CA ARG A 64 -4.00 -9.97 -1.14
C ARG A 64 -2.67 -9.43 -0.64
N GLN A 65 -2.67 -8.17 -0.26
CA GLN A 65 -1.49 -7.54 0.30
C GLN A 65 -1.90 -6.73 1.51
N LYS A 66 -1.18 -6.95 2.60
CA LYS A 66 -1.30 -6.11 3.79
C LYS A 66 0.06 -5.53 4.13
N LEU A 67 0.10 -4.23 4.31
CA LEU A 67 1.25 -3.50 4.80
C LEU A 67 0.91 -2.92 6.16
N VAL A 68 1.82 -3.05 7.12
CA VAL A 68 1.70 -2.44 8.46
C VAL A 68 2.92 -1.55 8.69
N PHE A 69 2.66 -0.36 9.23
CA PHE A 69 3.67 0.65 9.51
C PHE A 69 3.70 0.97 10.99
N GLU A 70 4.91 1.18 11.51
CA GLU A 70 5.11 1.64 12.87
C GLU A 70 6.00 2.87 12.92
N TYR A 71 5.78 3.66 13.95
CA TYR A 71 6.37 4.96 14.13
C TYR A 71 7.02 5.03 15.52
N ASP A 72 8.10 5.81 15.63
CA ASP A 72 8.61 6.19 16.93
C ASP A 72 7.79 7.33 17.55
N HIS A 73 8.10 7.67 18.80
CA HIS A 73 7.45 8.76 19.54
C HIS A 73 7.60 10.15 18.90
N ARG A 74 8.47 10.31 17.89
CA ARG A 74 8.66 11.56 17.14
C ARG A 74 7.92 11.55 15.80
N GLY A 75 7.10 10.53 15.55
CA GLY A 75 6.34 10.38 14.31
C GLY A 75 7.17 9.95 13.10
N ARG A 76 8.39 9.46 13.29
CA ARG A 76 9.20 8.93 12.19
C ARG A 76 8.83 7.47 11.96
N ARG A 77 8.58 7.09 10.71
CA ARG A 77 8.30 5.68 10.38
C ARG A 77 9.56 4.83 10.56
N ILE A 78 9.50 3.87 11.47
CA ILE A 78 10.62 2.99 11.83
C ILE A 78 10.46 1.56 11.29
N ARG A 79 9.24 1.14 10.92
CA ARG A 79 9.00 -0.20 10.38
C ARG A 79 7.98 -0.19 9.25
N LYS A 80 8.20 -1.10 8.30
CA LYS A 80 7.26 -1.49 7.24
C LYS A 80 7.26 -3.02 7.15
N GLN A 81 6.14 -3.63 7.47
CA GLN A 81 5.95 -5.08 7.38
C GLN A 81 5.00 -5.40 6.23
N PHE A 82 5.28 -6.48 5.50
CA PHE A 82 4.47 -6.96 4.39
C PHE A 82 3.91 -8.34 4.73
N TYR A 83 2.63 -8.55 4.43
CA TYR A 83 1.93 -9.81 4.57
C TYR A 83 1.21 -10.14 3.26
N THR A 84 1.16 -11.43 2.92
CA THR A 84 0.52 -11.99 1.73
C THR A 84 -0.70 -12.80 2.11
#